data_AF-A0A2P6SJT9-F1
#
_entry.id   AF-A0A2P6SJT9-F1
#
_cell.length_a   1.000
_cell.length_b   1.000
_cell.length_c   1.000
_cell.angle_alpha   90.00
_cell.angle_beta   90.00
_cell.angle_gamma   90.00
#
_symmetry.space_group_name_H-M   'P 1'
#
loop_
_entity.id
_entity.type
_entity.pdbx_description
1 polymer ?
#
loop_
_entity_poly.entity_id
_entity_poly.type
_entity_poly.pdbx_seq_one_letter_code
_entity_poly.pdbx_strand_id
1 'polypeptide(L)'
;MEMDSLPNGTSASPSPGPSPSPSPATAPPPSLKLGHLSDSLKLEHQFLRVPFEHYKKTIRANHRVAEKEMSAVINGVNEAADRDDMLCDDAVSHLNSLVSRLQGLKRKLEEGSKTEHLQAQRCRARLDHLESADVENLSEWNNVRLNRILVDYMLRMSYYDTAVKLAESQNIQDLVDIDVFQEARKVIEALQNKEVGPALAWCAENKSRLKKSKSKLEFQLRLQEFIELVRAENNLRAITYAQKYLAPWGTTYMKELQRVFVTVAYKSTTECGTYKVLFEPKQWDYLVDQFKQEFCKLYGMTLEPLLNIYLQAGLSALKTPYCYEDDCTKEDPLSQEGFRKLALPLPYSKQHHSKLVCYITKELMDTENPPQVLPNGRVYSTKALEEMAKKNDGKITCPRTGEIYNYTDLVKAYIS
;
A
#
# COMPACT_ATOMS: atom_id res chain seq x y z
N MET A 1 -62.51 -43.33 -4.24
CA MET A 1 -62.10 -44.13 -5.41
C MET A 1 -60.74 -43.56 -5.80
N GLU A 2 -59.60 -44.19 -5.52
CA GLU A 2 -59.27 -45.60 -5.40
C GLU A 2 -58.30 -45.86 -4.22
N MET A 3 -58.29 -47.11 -3.77
CA MET A 3 -57.48 -47.69 -2.70
C MET A 3 -56.12 -48.20 -3.21
N ASP A 4 -55.31 -48.66 -2.24
CA ASP A 4 -54.23 -49.65 -2.31
C ASP A 4 -52.80 -49.12 -2.49
N SER A 5 -51.77 -49.60 -1.81
CA SER A 5 -51.62 -50.60 -0.74
C SER A 5 -50.16 -50.53 -0.24
N LEU A 6 -49.90 -50.88 1.02
CA LEU A 6 -48.56 -51.14 1.57
C LEU A 6 -47.96 -52.43 0.97
N PRO A 7 -46.64 -52.65 1.11
CA PRO A 7 -46.26 -53.79 1.97
C PRO A 7 -45.05 -53.55 2.89
N ASN A 8 -45.09 -54.31 3.98
CA ASN A 8 -44.08 -54.49 5.02
C ASN A 8 -43.05 -55.57 4.65
N GLY A 9 -41.86 -55.51 5.26
CA GLY A 9 -40.83 -56.56 5.32
C GLY A 9 -39.46 -56.01 4.89
N THR A 10 -38.34 -56.16 5.60
CA THR A 10 -37.93 -57.24 6.51
C THR A 10 -36.71 -56.76 7.31
N SER A 11 -36.56 -57.28 8.52
CA SER A 11 -35.44 -57.09 9.45
C SER A 11 -34.10 -57.63 8.94
N ALA A 12 -33.03 -56.84 9.05
CA ALA A 12 -31.65 -57.33 9.11
C ALA A 12 -30.77 -56.37 9.93
N SER A 13 -30.34 -56.83 11.11
CA SER A 13 -29.26 -56.23 11.88
C SER A 13 -27.90 -56.71 11.36
N PRO A 14 -26.89 -55.83 11.25
CA PRO A 14 -25.50 -56.25 11.46
C PRO A 14 -24.82 -55.46 12.60
N SER A 15 -23.95 -56.20 13.29
CA SER A 15 -23.01 -55.88 14.37
C SER A 15 -22.14 -54.63 14.18
N PRO A 16 -21.55 -54.07 15.27
CA PRO A 16 -20.82 -52.80 15.23
C PRO A 16 -19.40 -52.99 14.67
N GLY A 17 -19.08 -52.26 13.58
CA GLY A 17 -17.72 -52.06 13.09
C GLY A 17 -16.99 -50.93 13.84
N PRO A 18 -15.65 -50.85 13.73
CA PRO A 18 -14.82 -50.05 14.63
C PRO A 18 -14.97 -48.54 14.41
N SER A 19 -14.85 -47.80 15.51
CA SER A 19 -14.83 -46.34 15.64
C SER A 19 -14.00 -45.61 14.58
N PRO A 20 -14.52 -44.55 13.94
CA PRO A 20 -13.69 -43.61 13.20
C PRO A 20 -12.97 -42.67 14.18
N SER A 21 -11.68 -42.46 13.92
CA SER A 21 -10.81 -41.48 14.55
C SER A 21 -11.35 -40.04 14.41
N PRO A 22 -11.01 -39.12 15.35
CA PRO A 22 -11.57 -37.77 15.35
C PRO A 22 -11.03 -36.97 14.16
N SER A 23 -11.94 -36.39 13.39
CA SER A 23 -11.63 -35.44 12.32
C SER A 23 -11.25 -34.07 12.92
N PRO A 24 -10.30 -33.33 12.30
CA PRO A 24 -9.93 -31.99 12.76
C PRO A 24 -11.07 -30.99 12.52
N ALA A 25 -11.14 -29.98 13.38
CA ALA A 25 -12.16 -28.94 13.45
C ALA A 25 -12.63 -28.46 12.05
N THR A 26 -13.95 -28.49 11.86
CA THR A 26 -14.61 -28.08 10.61
C THR A 26 -14.28 -26.62 10.29
N ALA A 27 -13.51 -26.43 9.23
CA ALA A 27 -13.24 -25.13 8.65
C ALA A 27 -14.54 -24.40 8.28
N PRO A 28 -14.60 -23.04 8.36
CA PRO A 28 -15.79 -22.30 7.97
C PRO A 28 -16.14 -22.56 6.49
N PRO A 29 -17.43 -22.48 6.12
CA PRO A 29 -17.90 -22.89 4.80
C PRO A 29 -17.17 -22.12 3.69
N PRO A 30 -16.87 -22.77 2.56
CA PRO A 30 -16.02 -22.23 1.49
C PRO A 30 -16.55 -20.91 0.90
N SER A 31 -17.88 -20.68 0.95
CA SER A 31 -18.52 -19.45 0.48
C SER A 31 -18.18 -18.20 1.31
N LEU A 32 -18.02 -18.33 2.63
CA LEU A 32 -17.62 -17.21 3.50
C LEU A 32 -16.13 -16.88 3.31
N LYS A 33 -15.28 -17.90 3.15
CA LYS A 33 -13.84 -17.72 2.88
C LYS A 33 -13.59 -17.04 1.53
N LEU A 34 -14.37 -17.38 0.50
CA LEU A 34 -14.28 -16.75 -0.82
C LEU A 34 -14.70 -15.26 -0.80
N GLY A 35 -15.72 -14.92 -0.01
CA GLY A 35 -16.10 -13.51 0.23
C GLY A 35 -15.01 -12.70 0.93
N HIS A 36 -14.41 -13.27 1.99
CA HIS A 36 -13.28 -12.64 2.68
C HIS A 36 -12.03 -12.48 1.80
N LEU A 37 -11.76 -13.45 0.90
CA LEU A 37 -10.71 -13.34 -0.11
C LEU A 37 -10.99 -12.18 -1.08
N SER A 38 -12.22 -12.07 -1.60
CA SER A 38 -12.63 -11.00 -2.51
C SER A 38 -12.46 -9.60 -1.91
N ASP A 39 -12.83 -9.41 -0.64
CA ASP A 39 -12.65 -8.12 0.04
C ASP A 39 -11.20 -7.84 0.40
N SER A 40 -10.44 -8.87 0.77
CA SER A 40 -8.99 -8.78 1.01
C SER A 40 -8.22 -8.36 -0.25
N LEU A 41 -8.64 -8.82 -1.44
CA LEU A 41 -8.05 -8.48 -2.73
C LEU A 41 -8.25 -7.01 -3.11
N LYS A 42 -9.31 -6.34 -2.62
CA LYS A 42 -9.51 -4.89 -2.85
C LYS A 42 -8.39 -4.06 -2.24
N LEU A 43 -7.77 -4.56 -1.17
CA LEU A 43 -6.67 -3.90 -0.49
C LEU A 43 -5.31 -4.13 -1.19
N GLU A 44 -5.26 -4.96 -2.23
CA GLU A 44 -4.09 -5.18 -3.09
C GLU A 44 -4.00 -4.17 -4.25
N HIS A 45 -5.02 -3.30 -4.41
CA HIS A 45 -5.13 -2.39 -5.55
C HIS A 45 -3.86 -1.55 -5.78
N GLN A 46 -3.27 -1.01 -4.72
CA GLN A 46 -2.06 -0.19 -4.82
C GLN A 46 -0.89 -0.95 -5.44
N PHE A 47 -0.68 -2.20 -5.01
CA PHE A 47 0.44 -3.00 -5.48
C PHE A 47 0.33 -3.39 -6.95
N LEU A 48 -0.88 -3.42 -7.51
CA LEU A 48 -1.09 -3.55 -8.96
C LEU A 48 -1.02 -2.20 -9.68
N ARG A 49 -1.49 -1.14 -9.03
CA ARG A 49 -1.64 0.18 -9.65
C ARG A 49 -0.29 0.85 -9.91
N VAL A 50 0.62 0.79 -8.95
CA VAL A 50 1.96 1.39 -9.03
C VAL A 50 2.76 0.88 -10.25
N PRO A 51 2.99 -0.44 -10.41
CA PRO A 51 3.74 -0.97 -11.55
C PRO A 51 3.03 -0.72 -12.87
N PHE A 52 1.69 -0.73 -12.90
CA PHE A 52 0.92 -0.41 -14.11
C PHE A 52 1.08 1.06 -14.54
N GLU A 53 1.03 2.00 -13.59
CA GLU A 53 1.29 3.41 -13.89
C GLU A 53 2.75 3.65 -14.30
N HIS A 54 3.70 2.94 -13.69
CA HIS A 54 5.09 2.98 -14.11
C HIS A 54 5.29 2.42 -15.52
N TYR A 55 4.69 1.27 -15.85
CA TYR A 55 4.72 0.70 -17.19
C TYR A 55 4.14 1.65 -18.24
N LYS A 56 2.98 2.28 -17.95
CA LYS A 56 2.38 3.32 -18.82
C LYS A 56 3.29 4.54 -18.99
N LYS A 57 4.04 4.93 -17.95
CA LYS A 57 5.05 6.01 -18.05
C LYS A 57 6.13 5.60 -19.04
N THR A 58 6.68 4.39 -18.91
CA THR A 58 7.74 3.86 -19.79
C THR A 58 7.30 3.78 -21.25
N ILE A 59 6.13 3.17 -21.54
CA ILE A 59 5.60 3.08 -22.91
C ILE A 59 5.44 4.46 -23.54
N ARG A 60 4.86 5.42 -22.81
CA ARG A 60 4.67 6.78 -23.32
C ARG A 60 6.00 7.49 -23.58
N ALA A 61 7.00 7.28 -22.72
CA ALA A 61 8.32 7.87 -22.90
C ALA A 61 8.99 7.31 -24.16
N ASN A 62 9.00 5.99 -24.32
CA ASN A 62 9.58 5.32 -25.48
C ASN A 62 8.86 5.69 -26.77
N HIS A 63 7.52 5.72 -26.78
CA HIS A 63 6.72 6.15 -27.92
C HIS A 63 7.04 7.59 -28.34
N ARG A 64 7.13 8.52 -27.39
CA ARG A 64 7.48 9.93 -27.69
C ARG A 64 8.87 10.08 -28.29
N VAL A 65 9.84 9.29 -27.82
CA VAL A 65 11.19 9.29 -28.38
C VAL A 65 11.16 8.76 -29.81
N ALA A 66 10.44 7.68 -30.06
CA ALA A 66 10.28 7.10 -31.40
C ALA A 66 9.60 8.07 -32.36
N GLU A 67 8.46 8.66 -31.98
CA GLU A 67 7.76 9.66 -32.79
C GLU A 67 8.65 10.87 -33.11
N LYS A 68 9.33 11.43 -32.10
CA LYS A 68 10.18 12.62 -32.28
C LYS A 68 11.33 12.36 -33.26
N GLU A 69 12.04 11.26 -33.09
CA GLU A 69 13.18 10.93 -33.96
C GLU A 69 12.70 10.56 -35.37
N MET A 70 11.61 9.79 -35.49
CA MET A 70 11.06 9.41 -36.79
C MET A 70 10.56 10.64 -37.56
N SER A 71 9.81 11.54 -36.92
CA SER A 71 9.36 12.79 -37.55
C SER A 71 10.55 13.65 -37.99
N ALA A 72 11.61 13.72 -37.19
CA ALA A 72 12.77 14.51 -37.52
C ALA A 72 13.66 13.86 -38.61
N VAL A 73 13.61 12.54 -38.79
CA VAL A 73 14.21 11.87 -39.96
C VAL A 73 13.38 12.12 -41.21
N ILE A 74 12.05 11.97 -41.14
CA ILE A 74 11.14 12.24 -42.26
C ILE A 74 11.30 13.68 -42.76
N ASN A 75 11.30 14.66 -41.84
CA ASN A 75 11.53 16.06 -42.20
C ASN A 75 12.91 16.27 -42.82
N GLY A 76 13.95 15.64 -42.28
CA GLY A 76 15.30 15.72 -42.85
C GLY A 76 15.40 15.12 -44.25
N VAL A 77 14.63 14.07 -44.56
CA VAL A 77 14.55 13.51 -45.93
C VAL A 77 13.81 14.46 -46.86
N ASN A 78 12.68 15.02 -46.43
CA ASN A 78 11.92 15.98 -47.25
C ASN A 78 12.74 17.25 -47.54
N GLU A 79 13.43 17.79 -46.55
CA GLU A 79 14.32 18.95 -46.72
C GLU A 79 15.49 18.69 -47.70
N ALA A 80 15.92 17.44 -47.84
CA ALA A 80 16.93 17.05 -48.82
C ALA A 80 16.32 16.86 -50.21
N ALA A 81 15.09 16.36 -50.29
CA ALA A 81 14.37 16.19 -51.56
C ALA A 81 13.97 17.53 -52.21
N ASP A 82 13.71 18.56 -51.40
CA ASP A 82 13.31 19.90 -51.88
C ASP A 82 14.49 20.78 -52.32
N ARG A 83 15.74 20.36 -52.11
CA ARG A 83 16.94 21.13 -52.52
C ARG A 83 17.46 20.64 -53.87
N ASP A 84 17.13 21.37 -54.93
CA ASP A 84 17.60 21.08 -56.30
C ASP A 84 19.12 21.27 -56.50
N ASP A 85 19.80 22.08 -55.66
CA ASP A 85 21.22 22.44 -55.79
C ASP A 85 22.12 21.86 -54.66
N MET A 86 21.91 20.60 -54.24
CA MET A 86 22.86 19.94 -53.32
C MET A 86 24.06 19.35 -54.07
N LEU A 87 25.28 19.68 -53.61
CA LEU A 87 26.49 18.97 -54.02
C LEU A 87 26.42 17.51 -53.54
N CYS A 88 26.97 16.59 -54.34
CA CYS A 88 26.93 15.15 -54.05
C CYS A 88 27.53 14.81 -52.66
N ASP A 89 28.65 15.44 -52.30
CA ASP A 89 29.31 15.23 -51.01
C ASP A 89 28.45 15.70 -49.83
N ASP A 90 27.73 16.81 -49.99
CA ASP A 90 26.81 17.33 -48.96
C ASP A 90 25.60 16.41 -48.81
N ALA A 91 25.09 15.84 -49.91
CA ALA A 91 23.97 14.90 -49.89
C ALA A 91 24.34 13.59 -49.19
N VAL A 92 25.53 13.08 -49.46
CA VAL A 92 26.09 11.90 -48.78
C VAL A 92 26.29 12.18 -47.29
N SER A 93 26.83 13.35 -46.92
CA SER A 93 26.99 13.76 -45.52
C SER A 93 25.66 13.82 -44.77
N HIS A 94 24.63 14.41 -45.39
CA HIS A 94 23.29 14.50 -44.83
C HIS A 94 22.62 13.13 -44.64
N LEU A 95 22.70 12.26 -45.65
CA LEU A 95 22.19 10.89 -45.54
C LEU A 95 22.92 10.10 -44.45
N ASN A 96 24.24 10.24 -44.33
CA ASN A 96 25.02 9.62 -43.26
C ASN A 96 24.60 10.12 -41.86
N SER A 97 24.26 11.40 -41.73
CA SER A 97 23.69 11.96 -40.51
C SER A 97 22.34 11.32 -40.17
N LEU A 98 21.43 11.21 -41.14
CA LEU A 98 20.12 10.56 -40.96
C LEU A 98 20.27 9.07 -40.59
N VAL A 99 21.17 8.34 -41.25
CA VAL A 99 21.49 6.95 -40.90
C VAL A 99 22.03 6.85 -39.47
N SER A 100 22.92 7.76 -39.06
CA SER A 100 23.46 7.80 -37.69
C SER A 100 22.35 8.04 -36.66
N ARG A 101 21.38 8.90 -36.97
CA ARG A 101 20.20 9.15 -36.13
C ARG A 101 19.31 7.92 -36.02
N LEU A 102 19.04 7.22 -37.13
CA LEU A 102 18.26 5.97 -37.13
C LEU A 102 18.96 4.86 -36.34
N GLN A 103 20.28 4.74 -36.45
CA GLN A 103 21.07 3.81 -35.62
C GLN A 103 20.98 4.17 -34.13
N GLY A 104 21.02 5.47 -33.80
CA GLY A 104 20.79 5.96 -32.44
C GLY A 104 19.39 5.65 -31.93
N LEU A 105 18.36 5.82 -32.76
CA LEU A 105 16.98 5.47 -32.44
C LEU A 105 16.85 3.96 -32.21
N LYS A 106 17.43 3.11 -33.06
CA LYS A 106 17.44 1.65 -32.89
C LYS A 106 17.97 1.26 -31.51
N ARG A 107 19.14 1.78 -31.12
CA ARG A 107 19.74 1.50 -29.80
C ARG A 107 18.82 1.95 -28.65
N LYS A 108 18.23 3.15 -28.75
CA LYS A 108 17.27 3.66 -27.74
C LYS A 108 16.02 2.79 -27.65
N LEU A 109 15.50 2.29 -28.77
CA LEU A 109 14.31 1.46 -28.81
C LEU A 109 14.59 0.04 -28.28
N GLU A 110 15.77 -0.51 -28.54
CA GLU A 110 16.21 -1.79 -27.94
C GLU A 110 16.28 -1.70 -26.41
N GLU A 111 16.86 -0.62 -25.88
CA GLU A 111 16.91 -0.39 -24.43
C GLU A 111 15.50 -0.14 -23.86
N GLY A 112 14.71 0.70 -24.53
CA GLY A 112 13.32 0.95 -24.17
C GLY A 112 12.49 -0.34 -24.12
N SER A 113 12.63 -1.22 -25.12
CA SER A 113 11.96 -2.51 -25.19
C SER A 113 12.32 -3.44 -24.02
N LYS A 114 13.60 -3.50 -23.63
CA LYS A 114 14.02 -4.26 -22.42
C LYS A 114 13.35 -3.73 -21.16
N THR A 115 13.33 -2.41 -20.98
CA THR A 115 12.68 -1.80 -19.81
C THR A 115 11.17 -2.04 -19.80
N GLU A 116 10.50 -1.95 -20.96
CA GLU A 116 9.07 -2.26 -21.09
C GLU A 116 8.78 -3.73 -20.77
N HIS A 117 9.60 -4.65 -21.27
CA HIS A 117 9.45 -6.08 -21.01
C HIS A 117 9.58 -6.39 -19.52
N LEU A 118 10.57 -5.79 -18.85
CA LEU A 118 10.74 -5.93 -17.40
C LEU A 118 9.52 -5.42 -16.64
N GLN A 119 8.97 -4.26 -17.00
CA GLN A 119 7.77 -3.74 -16.33
C GLN A 119 6.52 -4.59 -16.60
N ALA A 120 6.39 -5.13 -17.81
CA ALA A 120 5.31 -6.05 -18.16
C ALA A 120 5.43 -7.37 -17.37
N GLN A 121 6.65 -7.93 -17.24
CA GLN A 121 6.94 -9.10 -16.43
C GLN A 121 6.56 -8.87 -14.97
N ARG A 122 6.93 -7.71 -14.40
CA ARG A 122 6.57 -7.31 -13.03
C ARG A 122 5.06 -7.18 -12.81
N CYS A 123 4.33 -6.67 -13.81
CA CYS A 123 2.86 -6.65 -13.76
C CYS A 123 2.31 -8.08 -13.76
N ARG A 124 2.85 -8.96 -14.62
CA ARG A 124 2.43 -10.36 -14.72
C ARG A 124 2.70 -11.13 -13.43
N ALA A 125 3.91 -11.05 -12.89
CA ALA A 125 4.29 -11.73 -11.63
C ALA A 125 3.33 -11.38 -10.47
N ARG A 126 2.86 -10.13 -10.41
CA ARG A 126 1.87 -9.71 -9.40
C ARG A 126 0.47 -10.27 -9.67
N LEU A 127 0.05 -10.38 -10.94
CA LEU A 127 -1.21 -11.03 -11.29
C LEU A 127 -1.16 -12.52 -10.97
N ASP A 128 -0.08 -13.21 -11.36
CA ASP A 128 0.14 -14.62 -11.07
C ASP A 128 0.12 -14.87 -9.54
N HIS A 129 0.76 -13.99 -8.76
CA HIS A 129 0.71 -14.07 -7.29
C HIS A 129 -0.71 -13.87 -6.73
N LEU A 130 -1.53 -12.98 -7.30
CA LEU A 130 -2.92 -12.83 -6.86
C LEU A 130 -3.78 -14.04 -7.23
N GLU A 131 -3.54 -14.65 -8.40
CA GLU A 131 -4.22 -15.87 -8.84
C GLU A 131 -3.80 -17.10 -8.01
N SER A 132 -2.59 -17.10 -7.47
CA SER A 132 -2.09 -18.18 -6.60
C SER A 132 -2.73 -18.23 -5.21
N ALA A 133 -3.64 -17.32 -4.89
CA ALA A 133 -4.34 -17.28 -3.61
C ALA A 133 -5.32 -18.45 -3.47
N ASP A 134 -4.87 -19.53 -2.84
CA ASP A 134 -5.67 -20.73 -2.56
C ASP A 134 -5.80 -21.00 -1.05
N VAL A 135 -6.84 -21.73 -0.64
CA VAL A 135 -7.15 -22.07 0.75
C VAL A 135 -6.03 -22.90 1.38
N GLU A 136 -5.35 -23.75 0.60
CA GLU A 136 -4.24 -24.59 1.07
C GLU A 136 -2.95 -23.79 1.29
N ASN A 137 -2.68 -22.78 0.46
CA ASN A 137 -1.45 -21.97 0.48
C ASN A 137 -1.62 -20.58 1.15
N LEU A 138 -2.73 -20.37 1.83
CA LEU A 138 -3.11 -19.05 2.36
C LEU A 138 -2.08 -18.47 3.34
N SER A 139 -1.41 -19.32 4.12
CA SER A 139 -0.36 -18.90 5.07
C SER A 139 0.85 -18.29 4.36
N GLU A 140 1.39 -19.00 3.37
CA GLU A 140 2.54 -18.52 2.58
C GLU A 140 2.18 -17.27 1.79
N TRP A 141 1.00 -17.26 1.17
CA TRP A 141 0.48 -16.09 0.46
C TRP A 141 0.38 -14.86 1.37
N ASN A 142 -0.15 -15.02 2.58
CA ASN A 142 -0.23 -13.93 3.57
C ASN A 142 1.14 -13.45 4.03
N ASN A 143 2.13 -14.35 4.17
CA ASN A 143 3.50 -13.97 4.51
C ASN A 143 4.14 -13.12 3.40
N VAL A 144 3.98 -13.52 2.13
CA VAL A 144 4.45 -12.73 0.97
C VAL A 144 3.77 -11.36 0.95
N ARG A 145 2.45 -11.32 1.18
CA ARG A 145 1.69 -10.06 1.29
C ARG A 145 2.24 -9.16 2.39
N LEU A 146 2.48 -9.70 3.59
CA LEU A 146 3.05 -8.94 4.70
C LEU A 146 4.42 -8.38 4.34
N ASN A 147 5.30 -9.20 3.74
CA ASN A 147 6.62 -8.75 3.31
C ASN A 147 6.53 -7.60 2.29
N ARG A 148 5.59 -7.66 1.34
CA ARG A 148 5.32 -6.57 0.39
C ARG A 148 4.88 -5.27 1.10
N ILE A 149 4.01 -5.38 2.10
CA ILE A 149 3.57 -4.24 2.93
C ILE A 149 4.73 -3.64 3.73
N LEU A 150 5.59 -4.49 4.30
CA LEU A 150 6.78 -4.04 5.04
C LEU A 150 7.77 -3.33 4.12
N VAL A 151 8.01 -3.86 2.92
CA VAL A 151 8.85 -3.20 1.91
C VAL A 151 8.27 -1.83 1.53
N ASP A 152 6.97 -1.73 1.23
CA ASP A 152 6.31 -0.42 0.95
C ASP A 152 6.50 0.57 2.12
N TYR A 153 6.30 0.12 3.36
CA TYR A 153 6.51 0.95 4.54
C TYR A 153 7.96 1.44 4.64
N MET A 154 8.94 0.53 4.50
CA MET A 154 10.36 0.87 4.58
C MET A 154 10.75 1.89 3.49
N LEU A 155 10.27 1.71 2.26
CA LEU A 155 10.52 2.63 1.15
C LEU A 155 9.94 4.03 1.42
N ARG A 156 8.75 4.12 2.00
CA ARG A 156 8.11 5.40 2.38
C ARG A 156 8.80 6.11 3.53
N MET A 157 9.34 5.35 4.48
CA MET A 157 10.08 5.86 5.63
C MET A 157 11.57 6.07 5.35
N SER A 158 11.98 5.97 4.09
CA SER A 158 13.36 6.16 3.63
C SER A 158 14.37 5.10 4.12
N TYR A 159 13.91 3.93 4.55
CA TYR A 159 14.73 2.76 4.90
C TYR A 159 15.03 1.89 3.66
N TYR A 160 15.62 2.50 2.62
CA TYR A 160 15.79 1.87 1.30
C TYR A 160 16.65 0.60 1.34
N ASP A 161 17.79 0.63 2.02
CA ASP A 161 18.74 -0.50 2.03
C ASP A 161 18.14 -1.72 2.73
N THR A 162 17.37 -1.49 3.80
CA THR A 162 16.62 -2.54 4.51
C THR A 162 15.52 -3.11 3.63
N ALA A 163 14.79 -2.25 2.89
CA ALA A 163 13.75 -2.67 1.97
C ALA A 163 14.30 -3.58 0.85
N VAL A 164 15.45 -3.22 0.29
CA VAL A 164 16.16 -4.02 -0.73
C VAL A 164 16.56 -5.38 -0.16
N LYS A 165 17.22 -5.40 1.01
CA LYS A 165 17.64 -6.65 1.66
C LYS A 165 16.46 -7.57 1.99
N LEU A 166 15.34 -7.02 2.46
CA LEU A 166 14.13 -7.80 2.73
C LEU A 166 13.60 -8.42 1.43
N ALA A 167 13.49 -7.62 0.38
CA ALA A 167 13.00 -8.09 -0.92
C ALA A 167 13.89 -9.20 -1.50
N GLU A 168 15.21 -9.09 -1.38
CA GLU A 168 16.17 -10.12 -1.82
C GLU A 168 16.07 -11.40 -0.98
N SER A 169 16.02 -11.27 0.35
CA SER A 169 15.98 -12.43 1.26
C SER A 169 14.71 -13.26 1.10
N GLN A 170 13.61 -12.63 0.69
CA GLN A 170 12.31 -13.28 0.50
C GLN A 170 12.03 -13.60 -0.99
N ASN A 171 12.95 -13.25 -1.89
CA ASN A 171 12.81 -13.41 -3.34
C ASN A 171 11.52 -12.77 -3.91
N ILE A 172 11.19 -11.55 -3.46
CA ILE A 172 9.98 -10.81 -3.85
C ILE A 172 10.26 -9.53 -4.64
N GLN A 173 11.45 -9.39 -5.23
CA GLN A 173 11.87 -8.18 -5.96
C GLN A 173 10.90 -7.79 -7.08
N ASP A 174 10.31 -8.78 -7.76
CA ASP A 174 9.32 -8.55 -8.83
C ASP A 174 7.94 -8.15 -8.30
N LEU A 175 7.68 -8.28 -6.99
CA LEU A 175 6.40 -7.99 -6.35
C LEU A 175 6.38 -6.64 -5.61
N VAL A 176 7.51 -5.92 -5.61
CA VAL A 176 7.69 -4.65 -4.90
C VAL A 176 8.18 -3.53 -5.84
N ASP A 177 8.04 -2.28 -5.41
CA ASP A 177 8.21 -1.10 -6.26
C ASP A 177 9.52 -0.32 -6.00
N ILE A 178 10.61 -1.04 -5.70
CA ILE A 178 11.89 -0.44 -5.27
C ILE A 178 12.37 0.65 -6.24
N ASP A 179 12.42 0.36 -7.54
CA ASP A 179 12.93 1.31 -8.56
C ASP A 179 12.12 2.61 -8.61
N VAL A 180 10.79 2.50 -8.43
CA VAL A 180 9.89 3.65 -8.44
C VAL A 180 10.19 4.57 -7.25
N PHE A 181 10.46 3.98 -6.08
CA PHE A 181 10.85 4.74 -4.89
C PHE A 181 12.29 5.24 -4.95
N GLN A 182 13.19 4.59 -5.69
CA GLN A 182 14.53 5.12 -5.96
C GLN A 182 14.50 6.36 -6.86
N GLU A 183 13.61 6.43 -7.85
CA GLU A 183 13.37 7.67 -8.62
C GLU A 183 12.92 8.81 -7.68
N ALA A 184 11.99 8.51 -6.77
CA ALA A 184 11.51 9.50 -5.79
C ALA A 184 12.61 9.91 -4.80
N ARG A 185 13.45 8.98 -4.37
CA ARG A 185 14.59 9.22 -3.46
C ARG A 185 15.51 10.30 -4.01
N LYS A 186 15.88 10.23 -5.30
CA LYS A 186 16.73 11.24 -5.94
C LYS A 186 16.16 12.66 -5.84
N VAL A 187 14.83 12.78 -5.97
CA VAL A 187 14.14 14.08 -5.83
C VAL A 187 14.10 14.52 -4.38
N ILE A 188 13.81 13.61 -3.44
CA ILE A 188 13.76 13.92 -2.00
C ILE A 188 15.13 14.36 -1.49
N GLU A 189 16.20 13.63 -1.82
CA GLU A 189 17.57 13.96 -1.42
C GLU A 189 18.00 15.32 -2.01
N ALA A 190 17.67 15.60 -3.27
CA ALA A 190 17.93 16.91 -3.88
C ALA A 190 17.22 18.05 -3.15
N LEU A 191 15.93 17.88 -2.80
CA LEU A 191 15.19 18.87 -2.04
C LEU A 191 15.77 19.06 -0.63
N GLN A 192 16.21 17.99 0.04
CA GLN A 192 16.90 18.07 1.33
C GLN A 192 18.24 18.83 1.22
N ASN A 193 18.93 18.68 0.08
CA ASN A 193 20.14 19.43 -0.26
C ASN A 193 19.87 20.85 -0.79
N LYS A 194 18.62 21.31 -0.76
CA LYS A 194 18.18 22.63 -1.22
C LYS A 194 18.31 22.85 -2.73
N GLU A 195 18.16 21.77 -3.50
CA GLU A 195 18.19 21.78 -4.96
C GLU A 195 16.80 21.47 -5.53
N VAL A 196 16.22 22.42 -6.27
CA VAL A 196 14.90 22.25 -6.90
C VAL A 196 14.96 21.56 -8.27
N GLY A 197 16.14 21.46 -8.89
CA GLY A 197 16.32 21.01 -10.27
C GLY A 197 15.66 19.67 -10.58
N PRO A 198 15.98 18.60 -9.83
CA PRO A 198 15.36 17.28 -10.02
C PRO A 198 13.83 17.29 -9.81
N ALA A 199 13.32 18.05 -8.84
CA ALA A 199 11.90 18.17 -8.57
C ALA A 199 11.14 18.89 -9.71
N LEU A 200 11.76 19.93 -10.29
CA LEU A 200 11.23 20.64 -11.45
C LEU A 200 11.25 19.79 -12.72
N ALA A 201 12.30 18.99 -12.92
CA ALA A 201 12.35 18.01 -14.00
C ALA A 201 11.21 16.99 -13.87
N TRP A 202 11.00 16.45 -12.67
CA TRP A 202 9.88 15.57 -12.37
C TRP A 202 8.51 16.24 -12.65
N CYS A 203 8.35 17.53 -12.31
CA CYS A 203 7.14 18.28 -12.63
C CYS A 203 6.93 18.40 -14.16
N ALA A 204 8.00 18.66 -14.92
CA ALA A 204 7.94 18.77 -16.37
C ALA A 204 7.54 17.44 -17.04
N GLU A 205 8.11 16.31 -16.58
CA GLU A 205 7.77 14.96 -17.05
C GLU A 205 6.30 14.61 -16.81
N ASN A 206 5.74 15.06 -15.68
CA ASN A 206 4.40 14.73 -15.23
C ASN A 206 3.37 15.86 -15.44
N LYS A 207 3.72 16.90 -16.20
CA LYS A 207 2.96 18.16 -16.34
C LYS A 207 1.47 17.97 -16.64
N SER A 208 1.12 17.08 -17.58
CA SER A 208 -0.27 16.86 -17.97
C SER A 208 -1.12 16.26 -16.85
N ARG A 209 -0.51 15.42 -16.00
CA ARG A 209 -1.17 14.78 -14.86
C ARG A 209 -1.30 15.76 -13.70
N LEU A 210 -0.23 16.50 -13.41
CA LEU A 210 -0.23 17.53 -12.37
C LEU A 210 -1.21 18.68 -12.67
N LYS A 211 -1.38 19.03 -13.95
CA LYS A 211 -2.40 20.01 -14.36
C LYS A 211 -3.82 19.50 -14.10
N LYS A 212 -4.09 18.20 -14.33
CA LYS A 212 -5.40 17.59 -14.04
C LYS A 212 -5.70 17.53 -12.55
N SER A 213 -4.70 17.28 -11.71
CA SER A 213 -4.85 17.29 -10.24
C SER A 213 -4.82 18.70 -9.63
N LYS A 214 -4.62 19.75 -10.45
CA LYS A 214 -4.45 21.15 -10.00
C LYS A 214 -3.33 21.29 -8.96
N SER A 215 -2.24 20.55 -9.15
CA SER A 215 -1.09 20.56 -8.26
C SER A 215 -0.43 21.94 -8.17
N LYS A 216 -0.04 22.34 -6.96
CA LYS A 216 0.71 23.58 -6.70
C LYS A 216 2.23 23.37 -6.60
N LEU A 217 2.70 22.13 -6.74
CA LEU A 217 4.09 21.77 -6.47
C LEU A 217 5.08 22.57 -7.32
N GLU A 218 4.88 22.63 -8.64
CA GLU A 218 5.76 23.38 -9.55
C GLU A 218 5.85 24.86 -9.14
N PHE A 219 4.71 25.47 -8.82
CA PHE A 219 4.67 26.85 -8.36
C PHE A 219 5.45 27.06 -7.05
N GLN A 220 5.25 26.19 -6.06
CA GLN A 220 5.96 26.28 -4.78
C GLN A 220 7.49 26.08 -4.93
N LEU A 221 7.92 25.16 -5.80
CA LEU A 221 9.34 24.97 -6.12
C LEU A 221 9.95 26.22 -6.77
N ARG A 222 9.23 26.84 -7.71
CA ARG A 222 9.67 28.09 -8.37
C ARG A 222 9.74 29.26 -7.39
N LEU A 223 8.82 29.33 -6.43
CA LEU A 223 8.89 30.32 -5.34
C LEU A 223 10.11 30.09 -4.45
N GLN A 224 10.38 28.85 -4.06
CA GLN A 224 11.55 28.55 -3.22
C GLN A 224 12.85 28.92 -3.95
N GLU A 225 12.98 28.57 -5.23
CA GLU A 225 14.16 28.94 -6.03
C GLU A 225 14.36 30.46 -6.09
N PHE A 226 13.28 31.23 -6.25
CA PHE A 226 13.32 32.68 -6.17
C PHE A 226 13.80 33.18 -4.79
N ILE A 227 13.28 32.60 -3.70
CA ILE A 227 13.70 32.96 -2.33
C ILE A 227 15.19 32.67 -2.11
N GLU A 228 15.72 31.57 -2.66
CA GLU A 228 17.15 31.27 -2.58
C GLU A 228 18.00 32.27 -3.38
N LEU A 229 17.54 32.75 -4.54
CA LEU A 229 18.22 33.82 -5.29
C LEU A 229 18.26 35.13 -4.50
N VAL A 230 17.17 35.46 -3.80
CA VAL A 230 17.11 36.62 -2.89
C VAL A 230 18.03 36.43 -1.69
N ARG A 231 18.07 35.22 -1.10
CA ARG A 231 18.97 34.89 0.02
C ARG A 231 20.44 35.06 -0.37
N ALA A 232 20.79 34.75 -1.62
CA ALA A 232 22.13 34.94 -2.18
C ALA A 232 22.45 36.41 -2.56
N GLU A 233 21.58 37.36 -2.21
CA GLU A 233 21.69 38.79 -2.53
C GLU A 233 21.78 39.09 -4.05
N ASN A 234 21.31 38.17 -4.90
CA ASN A 234 21.36 38.30 -6.35
C ASN A 234 20.05 38.84 -6.93
N ASN A 235 19.69 40.05 -6.54
CA ASN A 235 18.38 40.66 -6.84
C ASN A 235 18.08 40.77 -8.35
N LEU A 236 19.08 41.12 -9.16
CA LEU A 236 18.93 41.22 -10.62
C LEU A 236 18.55 39.88 -11.27
N ARG A 237 19.19 38.79 -10.84
CA ARG A 237 18.83 37.44 -11.32
C ARG A 237 17.46 37.01 -10.79
N ALA A 238 17.14 37.32 -9.53
CA ALA A 238 15.83 37.02 -8.95
C ALA A 238 14.69 37.69 -9.72
N ILE A 239 14.83 38.97 -10.10
CA ILE A 239 13.83 39.71 -10.89
C ILE A 239 13.67 39.09 -12.28
N THR A 240 14.78 38.84 -12.99
CA THR A 240 14.76 38.19 -14.31
C THR A 240 14.09 36.81 -14.24
N TYR A 241 14.41 36.04 -13.19
CA TYR A 241 13.82 34.73 -12.95
C TYR A 241 12.30 34.82 -12.72
N ALA A 242 11.86 35.77 -11.88
CA ALA A 242 10.45 35.98 -11.58
C ALA A 242 9.65 36.35 -12.84
N GLN A 243 10.17 37.23 -13.68
CA GLN A 243 9.55 37.59 -14.96
C GLN A 243 9.38 36.38 -15.88
N LYS A 244 10.36 35.48 -15.91
CA LYS A 244 10.35 34.30 -16.78
C LYS A 244 9.45 33.18 -16.27
N TYR A 245 9.53 32.84 -14.98
CA TYR A 245 8.91 31.62 -14.45
C TYR A 245 7.71 31.86 -13.52
N LEU A 246 7.63 33.01 -12.85
CA LEU A 246 6.56 33.33 -11.90
C LEU A 246 5.45 34.19 -12.50
N ALA A 247 5.75 35.04 -13.49
CA ALA A 247 4.77 35.89 -14.15
C ALA A 247 3.53 35.14 -14.70
N PRO A 248 3.66 33.93 -15.32
CA PRO A 248 2.50 33.17 -15.78
C PRO A 248 1.50 32.79 -14.68
N TRP A 249 1.94 32.74 -13.42
CA TRP A 249 1.13 32.40 -12.26
C TRP A 249 0.43 33.61 -11.62
N GLY A 250 0.73 34.83 -12.10
CA GLY A 250 0.19 36.09 -11.58
C GLY A 250 -1.34 36.14 -11.57
N THR A 251 -2.01 35.56 -12.56
CA THR A 251 -3.48 35.54 -12.64
C THR A 251 -4.13 34.70 -11.53
N THR A 252 -3.43 33.69 -11.01
CA THR A 252 -3.99 32.71 -10.06
C THR A 252 -3.48 32.94 -8.63
N TYR A 253 -2.21 33.34 -8.48
CA TYR A 253 -1.51 33.40 -7.18
C TYR A 253 -0.93 34.78 -6.85
N MET A 254 -1.54 35.87 -7.34
CA MET A 254 -1.01 37.24 -7.16
C MET A 254 -0.67 37.60 -5.71
N LYS A 255 -1.54 37.24 -4.74
CA LYS A 255 -1.31 37.57 -3.33
C LYS A 255 -0.07 36.89 -2.75
N GLU A 256 0.15 35.62 -3.12
CA GLU A 256 1.32 34.86 -2.69
C GLU A 256 2.59 35.42 -3.34
N LEU A 257 2.52 35.78 -4.63
CA LEU A 257 3.61 36.41 -5.36
C LEU A 257 3.98 37.78 -4.78
N GLN A 258 3.00 38.63 -4.46
CA GLN A 258 3.25 39.93 -3.82
C GLN A 258 3.97 39.76 -2.48
N ARG A 259 3.54 38.79 -1.66
CA ARG A 259 4.20 38.49 -0.38
C ARG A 259 5.65 38.06 -0.58
N VAL A 260 5.91 37.22 -1.58
CA VAL A 260 7.27 36.73 -1.86
C VAL A 260 8.13 37.82 -2.51
N PHE A 261 7.62 38.65 -3.42
CA PHE A 261 8.42 39.72 -4.04
C PHE A 261 8.86 40.80 -3.06
N VAL A 262 8.10 41.02 -1.99
CA VAL A 262 8.53 41.91 -0.91
C VAL A 262 9.83 41.42 -0.26
N THR A 263 10.17 40.12 -0.31
CA THR A 263 11.44 39.63 0.23
C THR A 263 12.65 40.20 -0.51
N VAL A 264 12.51 40.79 -1.71
CA VAL A 264 13.63 41.50 -2.36
C VAL A 264 14.05 42.74 -1.56
N ALA A 265 13.11 43.37 -0.85
CA ALA A 265 13.40 44.51 0.02
C ALA A 265 13.89 44.11 1.42
N TYR A 266 13.58 42.89 1.87
CA TYR A 266 13.96 42.39 3.19
C TYR A 266 15.09 41.35 3.08
N LYS A 267 16.23 41.62 3.72
CA LYS A 267 17.33 40.63 3.79
C LYS A 267 16.87 39.33 4.45
N SER A 268 17.60 38.25 4.20
CA SER A 268 17.36 36.93 4.82
C SER A 268 17.43 36.93 6.35
N THR A 269 18.08 37.94 6.94
CA THR A 269 18.18 38.18 8.39
C THR A 269 17.03 39.00 8.99
N THR A 270 15.94 39.23 8.24
CA THR A 270 14.81 40.04 8.70
C THR A 270 14.19 39.53 10.01
N GLU A 271 13.89 40.45 10.92
CA GLU A 271 13.15 40.17 12.16
C GLU A 271 11.62 40.18 11.96
N CYS A 272 11.15 40.65 10.79
CA CYS A 272 9.73 40.65 10.47
C CYS A 272 9.23 39.20 10.29
N GLY A 273 8.47 38.70 11.26
CA GLY A 273 7.98 37.32 11.29
C GLY A 273 7.26 36.89 10.02
N THR A 274 6.49 37.77 9.38
CA THR A 274 5.74 37.50 8.15
C THR A 274 6.62 37.04 6.98
N TYR A 275 7.83 37.60 6.87
CA TYR A 275 8.79 37.30 5.80
C TYR A 275 9.89 36.34 6.26
N LYS A 276 10.25 36.37 7.55
CA LYS A 276 11.24 35.46 8.14
C LYS A 276 10.89 33.98 7.88
N VAL A 277 9.61 33.62 8.02
CA VAL A 277 9.12 32.25 7.80
C VAL A 277 9.42 31.73 6.38
N LEU A 278 9.47 32.62 5.37
CA LEU A 278 9.77 32.24 3.98
C LEU A 278 11.24 31.82 3.80
N PHE A 279 12.13 32.31 4.66
CA PHE A 279 13.54 31.94 4.65
C PHE A 279 13.87 30.79 5.62
N GLU A 280 12.89 30.20 6.30
CA GLU A 280 13.18 29.11 7.24
C GLU A 280 13.54 27.80 6.50
N PRO A 281 14.48 26.99 7.03
CA PRO A 281 14.78 25.68 6.47
C PRO A 281 13.57 24.75 6.36
N LYS A 282 12.58 24.91 7.26
CA LYS A 282 11.32 24.14 7.27
C LYS A 282 10.52 24.23 5.97
N GLN A 283 10.76 25.26 5.15
CA GLN A 283 10.13 25.34 3.82
C GLN A 283 10.55 24.17 2.93
N TRP A 284 11.78 23.67 3.07
CA TRP A 284 12.26 22.51 2.32
C TRP A 284 11.58 21.22 2.79
N ASP A 285 11.38 21.04 4.09
CA ASP A 285 10.61 19.90 4.63
C ASP A 285 9.17 19.90 4.07
N TYR A 286 8.54 21.08 4.02
CA TYR A 286 7.22 21.23 3.41
C TYR A 286 7.22 20.86 1.91
N LEU A 287 8.23 21.26 1.14
CA LEU A 287 8.35 20.88 -0.27
C LEU A 287 8.56 19.38 -0.45
N VAL A 288 9.35 18.74 0.42
CA VAL A 288 9.52 17.29 0.44
C VAL A 288 8.18 16.59 0.69
N ASP A 289 7.42 17.05 1.68
CA ASP A 289 6.10 16.47 1.99
C ASP A 289 5.09 16.69 0.86
N GLN A 290 5.06 17.89 0.26
CA GLN A 290 4.24 18.16 -0.91
C GLN A 290 4.62 17.25 -2.09
N PHE A 291 5.92 17.06 -2.34
CA PHE A 291 6.39 16.12 -3.36
C PHE A 291 5.93 14.69 -3.06
N LYS A 292 6.11 14.20 -1.83
CA LYS A 292 5.66 12.84 -1.41
C LYS A 292 4.16 12.66 -1.62
N GLN A 293 3.34 13.66 -1.28
CA GLN A 293 1.89 13.61 -1.50
C GLN A 293 1.54 13.55 -2.99
N GLU A 294 2.15 14.38 -3.82
CA GLU A 294 1.89 14.39 -5.27
C GLU A 294 2.40 13.12 -5.95
N PHE A 295 3.55 12.59 -5.50
CA PHE A 295 4.07 11.30 -5.92
C PHE A 295 3.09 10.16 -5.59
N CYS A 296 2.58 10.09 -4.37
CA CYS A 296 1.59 9.09 -3.98
C CYS A 296 0.32 9.19 -4.83
N LYS A 297 -0.25 10.39 -4.99
CA LYS A 297 -1.43 10.63 -5.84
C LYS A 297 -1.18 10.22 -7.29
N LEU A 298 0.02 10.50 -7.82
CA LEU A 298 0.38 10.18 -9.20
C LEU A 298 0.44 8.66 -9.43
N TYR A 299 0.95 7.87 -8.51
CA TYR A 299 0.96 6.41 -8.66
C TYR A 299 -0.33 5.73 -8.13
N GLY A 300 -1.31 6.50 -7.66
CA GLY A 300 -2.54 5.95 -7.10
C GLY A 300 -2.32 5.24 -5.77
N MET A 301 -1.31 5.67 -5.03
CA MET A 301 -0.99 5.16 -3.71
C MET A 301 -1.76 5.92 -2.63
N THR A 302 -1.96 5.24 -1.52
CA THR A 302 -2.37 5.85 -0.25
C THR A 302 -1.30 6.82 0.25
N LEU A 303 -1.73 7.88 0.94
CA LEU A 303 -0.80 8.83 1.57
C LEU A 303 -0.15 8.20 2.80
N GLU A 304 -0.98 7.59 3.65
CA GLU A 304 -0.53 6.78 4.77
C GLU A 304 -0.02 5.42 4.27
N PRO A 305 1.13 4.92 4.77
CA PRO A 305 1.60 3.57 4.46
C PRO A 305 0.54 2.51 4.74
N LEU A 306 0.49 1.47 3.90
CA LEU A 306 -0.49 0.39 4.05
C LEU A 306 -0.40 -0.28 5.43
N LEU A 307 0.81 -0.46 5.97
CA LEU A 307 1.03 -1.01 7.31
C LEU A 307 0.22 -0.26 8.38
N ASN A 308 0.21 1.07 8.33
CA ASN A 308 -0.55 1.89 9.28
C ASN A 308 -2.05 1.66 9.13
N ILE A 309 -2.54 1.63 7.89
CA ILE A 309 -3.97 1.41 7.59
C ILE A 309 -4.43 0.04 8.09
N TYR A 310 -3.69 -1.03 7.77
CA TYR A 310 -4.03 -2.38 8.23
C TYR A 310 -3.97 -2.51 9.74
N LEU A 311 -2.93 -1.93 10.37
CA LEU A 311 -2.78 -1.99 11.81
C LEU A 311 -3.93 -1.24 12.51
N GLN A 312 -4.28 -0.05 12.04
CA GLN A 312 -5.41 0.72 12.57
C GLN A 312 -6.74 -0.01 12.36
N ALA A 313 -6.97 -0.60 11.18
CA ALA A 313 -8.18 -1.36 10.90
C ALA A 313 -8.30 -2.60 11.82
N GLY A 314 -7.20 -3.36 11.96
CA GLY A 314 -7.15 -4.54 12.84
C GLY A 314 -7.36 -4.17 14.30
N LEU A 315 -6.64 -3.16 14.80
CA LEU A 315 -6.81 -2.68 16.18
C LEU A 315 -8.22 -2.16 16.43
N SER A 316 -8.83 -1.43 15.48
CA SER A 316 -10.22 -0.95 15.62
C SER A 316 -11.23 -2.10 15.68
N ALA A 317 -10.99 -3.18 14.93
CA ALA A 317 -11.84 -4.37 14.96
C ALA A 317 -11.77 -5.12 16.29
N LEU A 318 -10.59 -5.13 16.92
CA LEU A 318 -10.31 -5.81 18.19
C LEU A 318 -10.60 -4.94 19.43
N LYS A 319 -10.59 -3.61 19.29
CA LYS A 319 -10.74 -2.68 20.42
C LYS A 319 -12.12 -2.78 21.04
N THR A 320 -12.20 -3.39 22.21
CA THR A 320 -13.40 -3.40 23.06
C THR A 320 -13.18 -2.60 24.35
N PRO A 321 -14.23 -2.20 25.07
CA PRO A 321 -14.09 -1.55 26.37
C PRO A 321 -13.30 -2.39 27.40
N TYR A 322 -13.34 -3.72 27.27
CA TYR A 322 -12.71 -4.67 28.21
C TYR A 322 -11.24 -4.97 27.92
N CYS A 323 -10.69 -4.48 26.80
CA CYS A 323 -9.28 -4.71 26.42
C CYS A 323 -8.25 -4.05 27.34
N TYR A 324 -8.70 -3.31 28.36
CA TYR A 324 -7.86 -2.59 29.32
C TYR A 324 -7.93 -3.19 30.74
N GLU A 325 -8.69 -4.27 30.93
CA GLU A 325 -8.79 -4.98 32.21
C GLU A 325 -7.68 -6.02 32.39
N ASP A 326 -7.27 -6.28 33.63
CA ASP A 326 -6.18 -7.21 33.98
C ASP A 326 -6.46 -8.68 33.58
N ASP A 327 -7.73 -9.03 33.33
CA ASP A 327 -8.20 -10.37 32.92
C ASP A 327 -8.10 -10.61 31.39
N CYS A 328 -7.51 -9.67 30.63
CA CYS A 328 -7.34 -9.79 29.18
C CYS A 328 -6.40 -10.95 28.81
N THR A 329 -6.84 -11.84 27.91
CA THR A 329 -6.04 -12.99 27.49
C THR A 329 -4.75 -12.56 26.80
N LYS A 330 -3.64 -13.27 27.04
CA LYS A 330 -2.34 -13.01 26.36
C LYS A 330 -2.41 -13.07 24.83
N GLU A 331 -3.42 -13.72 24.29
CA GLU A 331 -3.71 -13.82 22.85
C GLU A 331 -4.36 -12.55 22.27
N ASP A 332 -4.89 -11.65 23.10
CA ASP A 332 -5.39 -10.35 22.65
C ASP A 332 -4.19 -9.42 22.43
N PRO A 333 -3.96 -8.91 21.21
CA PRO A 333 -2.90 -7.93 20.95
C PRO A 333 -2.98 -6.70 21.87
N LEU A 334 -4.18 -6.30 22.30
CA LEU A 334 -4.40 -5.16 23.21
C LEU A 334 -4.04 -5.46 24.66
N SER A 335 -3.67 -6.70 24.99
CA SER A 335 -3.01 -7.02 26.27
C SER A 335 -1.62 -6.36 26.37
N GLN A 336 -0.99 -6.02 25.24
CA GLN A 336 0.31 -5.37 25.20
C GLN A 336 0.18 -3.85 25.21
N GLU A 337 1.00 -3.19 26.05
CA GLU A 337 0.96 -1.72 26.21
C GLU A 337 1.23 -0.96 24.89
N GLY A 338 2.12 -1.47 24.04
CA GLY A 338 2.44 -0.87 22.75
C GLY A 338 1.21 -0.77 21.83
N PHE A 339 0.48 -1.87 21.67
CA PHE A 339 -0.75 -1.88 20.87
C PHE A 339 -1.87 -1.05 21.51
N ARG A 340 -1.97 -1.01 22.85
CA ARG A 340 -2.92 -0.10 23.52
C ARG A 340 -2.68 1.36 23.19
N LYS A 341 -1.42 1.81 23.23
CA LYS A 341 -1.05 3.20 22.88
C LYS A 341 -1.46 3.54 21.45
N LEU A 342 -1.20 2.64 20.50
CA LEU A 342 -1.60 2.81 19.10
C LEU A 342 -3.12 2.80 18.91
N ALA A 343 -3.85 2.04 19.73
CA ALA A 343 -5.30 1.92 19.64
C ALA A 343 -6.06 3.06 20.34
N LEU A 344 -5.43 3.87 21.20
CA LEU A 344 -6.08 4.96 21.94
C LEU A 344 -6.97 5.88 21.08
N PRO A 345 -6.50 6.45 19.95
CA PRO A 345 -7.31 7.35 19.12
C PRO A 345 -8.39 6.64 18.28
N LEU A 346 -8.37 5.30 18.23
CA LEU A 346 -9.25 4.51 17.37
C LEU A 346 -10.65 4.33 17.98
N PRO A 347 -11.70 4.18 17.16
CA PRO A 347 -13.03 3.87 17.67
C PRO A 347 -13.08 2.46 18.27
N TYR A 348 -14.02 2.25 19.21
CA TYR A 348 -14.36 0.91 19.68
C TYR A 348 -15.12 0.13 18.61
N SER A 349 -14.87 -1.18 18.58
CA SER A 349 -15.58 -2.13 17.72
C SER A 349 -17.07 -2.14 18.04
N LYS A 350 -17.92 -1.95 17.03
CA LYS A 350 -19.37 -2.09 17.14
C LYS A 350 -19.75 -3.53 16.83
N GLN A 351 -19.97 -4.35 17.84
CA GLN A 351 -20.45 -5.71 17.66
C GLN A 351 -21.97 -5.76 17.88
N HIS A 352 -22.73 -6.04 16.81
CA HIS A 352 -24.19 -6.22 16.88
C HIS A 352 -24.59 -7.62 17.39
N HIS A 353 -23.71 -8.60 17.23
CA HIS A 353 -23.93 -9.97 17.67
C HIS A 353 -22.69 -10.46 18.42
N SER A 354 -22.82 -10.73 19.71
CA SER A 354 -21.78 -11.36 20.50
C SER A 354 -21.85 -12.88 20.33
N LYS A 355 -20.69 -13.49 20.13
CA LYS A 355 -20.54 -14.95 20.06
C LYS A 355 -19.66 -15.39 21.22
N LEU A 356 -20.10 -16.40 21.97
CA LEU A 356 -19.27 -16.99 23.02
C LEU A 356 -18.29 -17.98 22.40
N VAL A 357 -17.03 -17.86 22.78
CA VAL A 357 -15.96 -18.79 22.37
C VAL A 357 -15.38 -19.41 23.63
N CYS A 358 -15.25 -20.74 23.63
CA CYS A 358 -14.78 -21.45 24.81
C CYS A 358 -13.31 -21.14 25.11
N TYR A 359 -13.01 -20.85 26.36
CA TYR A 359 -11.64 -20.57 26.79
C TYR A 359 -10.68 -21.75 26.60
N ILE A 360 -11.19 -22.99 26.73
CA ILE A 360 -10.39 -24.23 26.65
C ILE A 360 -10.27 -24.70 25.21
N THR A 361 -11.39 -24.98 24.54
CA THR A 361 -11.39 -25.59 23.19
C THR A 361 -11.20 -24.58 22.07
N LYS A 362 -11.36 -23.27 22.35
CA LYS A 362 -11.37 -22.19 21.34
C LYS A 362 -12.47 -22.34 20.27
N GLU A 363 -13.41 -23.26 20.48
CA GLU A 363 -14.57 -23.45 19.62
C GLU A 363 -15.71 -22.49 20.00
N LEU A 364 -16.56 -22.21 19.02
CA LEU A 364 -17.80 -21.48 19.24
C LEU A 364 -18.71 -22.26 20.22
N MET A 365 -19.38 -21.52 21.08
CA MET A 365 -20.38 -22.04 22.00
C MET A 365 -21.76 -21.71 21.44
N ASP A 366 -22.42 -22.73 20.91
CA ASP A 366 -23.68 -22.63 20.17
C ASP A 366 -24.65 -23.74 20.60
N THR A 367 -25.69 -24.02 19.81
CA THR A 367 -26.67 -25.05 20.11
C THR A 367 -26.05 -26.46 20.19
N GLU A 368 -25.03 -26.74 19.39
CA GLU A 368 -24.33 -28.05 19.37
C GLU A 368 -23.26 -28.14 20.46
N ASN A 369 -22.67 -27.01 20.86
CA ASN A 369 -21.67 -26.92 21.91
C ASN A 369 -22.04 -25.90 23.00
N PRO A 370 -23.11 -26.14 23.78
CA PRO A 370 -23.71 -25.11 24.60
C PRO A 370 -22.84 -24.68 25.78
N PRO A 371 -23.05 -23.45 26.30
CA PRO A 371 -22.40 -22.96 27.49
C PRO A 371 -22.82 -23.71 28.75
N GLN A 372 -21.84 -24.03 29.59
CA GLN A 372 -22.04 -24.51 30.96
C GLN A 372 -21.29 -23.62 31.96
N VAL A 373 -21.95 -23.36 33.08
CA VAL A 373 -21.50 -22.47 34.15
C VAL A 373 -21.04 -23.32 35.33
N LEU A 374 -19.80 -23.10 35.78
CA LEU A 374 -19.27 -23.66 37.03
C LEU A 374 -19.87 -22.93 38.24
N PRO A 375 -19.85 -23.53 39.44
CA PRO A 375 -20.32 -22.88 40.67
C PRO A 375 -19.64 -21.54 40.99
N ASN A 376 -18.42 -21.30 40.52
CA ASN A 376 -17.72 -20.01 40.63
C ASN A 376 -18.14 -18.97 39.58
N GLY A 377 -19.16 -19.25 38.76
CA GLY A 377 -19.69 -18.34 37.75
C GLY A 377 -18.89 -18.28 36.44
N ARG A 378 -17.80 -19.04 36.29
CA ARG A 378 -17.06 -19.10 35.02
C ARG A 378 -17.74 -20.03 34.02
N VAL A 379 -17.72 -19.66 32.74
CA VAL A 379 -18.47 -20.33 31.68
C VAL A 379 -17.52 -21.01 30.67
N TYR A 380 -17.79 -22.27 30.34
CA TYR A 380 -17.02 -23.08 29.39
C TYR A 380 -17.96 -23.89 28.48
N SER A 381 -17.45 -24.42 27.38
CA SER A 381 -18.25 -25.26 26.50
C SER A 381 -18.48 -26.66 27.06
N THR A 382 -19.63 -27.24 26.74
CA THR A 382 -19.98 -28.61 27.14
C THR A 382 -18.90 -29.61 26.70
N LYS A 383 -18.45 -29.55 25.44
CA LYS A 383 -17.38 -30.43 24.94
C LYS A 383 -16.11 -30.36 25.79
N ALA A 384 -15.67 -29.15 26.17
CA ALA A 384 -14.47 -28.97 26.97
C ALA A 384 -14.59 -29.59 28.37
N LEU A 385 -15.74 -29.40 29.00
CA LEU A 385 -16.00 -29.88 30.35
C LEU A 385 -16.20 -31.40 30.38
N GLU A 386 -16.86 -31.98 29.38
CA GLU A 386 -17.01 -33.43 29.23
C GLU A 386 -15.67 -34.13 29.02
N GLU A 387 -14.81 -33.58 28.15
CA GLU A 387 -13.48 -34.14 27.94
C GLU A 387 -12.63 -34.08 29.21
N MET A 388 -12.72 -32.97 29.97
CA MET A 388 -12.00 -32.83 31.23
C MET A 388 -12.51 -33.82 32.29
N ALA A 389 -13.83 -33.94 32.43
CA ALA A 389 -14.44 -34.88 33.37
C ALA A 389 -14.12 -36.34 33.01
N LYS A 390 -14.13 -36.71 31.73
CA LYS A 390 -13.73 -38.06 31.28
C LYS A 390 -12.29 -38.40 31.64
N LYS A 391 -11.38 -37.42 31.65
CA LYS A 391 -9.96 -37.61 32.00
C LYS A 391 -9.70 -37.63 33.51
N ASN A 392 -10.58 -37.03 34.30
CA ASN A 392 -10.37 -36.77 35.73
C ASN A 392 -11.47 -37.38 36.61
N ASP A 393 -12.00 -38.56 36.24
CA ASP A 393 -13.01 -39.30 37.02
C ASP A 393 -14.23 -38.47 37.46
N GLY A 394 -14.77 -37.66 36.53
CA GLY A 394 -15.95 -36.82 36.77
C GLY A 394 -15.68 -35.46 37.41
N LYS A 395 -14.41 -35.14 37.70
CA LYS A 395 -14.00 -33.85 38.28
C LYS A 395 -13.51 -32.88 37.21
N ILE A 396 -13.80 -31.60 37.41
CA ILE A 396 -13.38 -30.50 36.54
C ILE A 396 -12.59 -29.51 37.37
N THR A 397 -11.41 -29.16 36.88
CA THR A 397 -10.58 -28.11 37.45
C THR A 397 -10.75 -26.84 36.64
N CYS A 398 -11.23 -25.76 37.26
CA CYS A 398 -11.36 -24.48 36.60
C CYS A 398 -9.98 -23.97 36.15
N PRO A 399 -9.72 -23.75 34.85
CA PRO A 399 -8.40 -23.32 34.37
C PRO A 399 -7.98 -21.93 34.84
N ARG A 400 -8.92 -21.11 35.32
CA ARG A 400 -8.68 -19.73 35.74
C ARG A 400 -8.50 -19.58 37.24
N THR A 401 -9.23 -20.36 38.04
CA THR A 401 -9.20 -20.26 39.52
C THR A 401 -8.51 -21.44 40.19
N GLY A 402 -8.34 -22.57 39.50
CA GLY A 402 -7.77 -23.80 40.06
C GLY A 402 -8.75 -24.61 40.93
N GLU A 403 -9.97 -24.13 41.12
CA GLU A 403 -10.99 -24.81 41.94
C GLU A 403 -11.53 -26.06 41.24
N ILE A 404 -11.88 -27.08 42.03
CA ILE A 404 -12.32 -28.38 41.54
C ILE A 404 -13.81 -28.58 41.85
N TYR A 405 -14.59 -28.96 40.83
CA TYR A 405 -16.03 -29.21 40.92
C TYR A 405 -16.40 -30.55 40.29
N ASN A 406 -17.54 -31.12 40.65
CA ASN A 406 -18.06 -32.31 39.96
C ASN A 406 -18.83 -31.89 38.71
N TYR A 407 -18.82 -32.75 37.68
CA TYR A 407 -19.58 -32.51 36.44
C TYR A 407 -21.09 -32.33 36.69
N THR A 408 -21.63 -32.95 37.74
CA THR A 408 -23.05 -32.83 38.13
C THR A 408 -23.44 -31.45 38.63
N ASP A 409 -22.47 -30.65 39.06
CA ASP A 409 -22.70 -29.35 39.70
C ASP A 409 -22.81 -28.22 38.66
N LEU A 410 -22.65 -28.55 37.37
CA LEU A 410 -22.67 -27.62 36.25
C LEU A 410 -24.10 -27.25 35.85
N VAL A 411 -24.31 -25.99 35.53
CA VAL A 411 -25.60 -25.50 35.03
C VAL A 411 -25.48 -25.04 33.59
N LYS A 412 -26.40 -25.48 32.74
CA LYS A 412 -26.47 -25.01 31.34
C LYS A 412 -26.90 -23.54 31.31
N ALA A 413 -26.13 -22.71 30.63
CA ALA A 413 -26.50 -21.31 30.37
C ALA A 413 -27.22 -21.19 29.02
N TYR A 414 -28.28 -20.40 29.00
CA TYR A 414 -29.04 -20.05 27.80
C TYR A 414 -28.71 -18.61 27.43
N ILE A 415 -28.33 -18.40 26.17
CA ILE A 415 -28.05 -17.07 25.61
C ILE A 415 -29.25 -16.71 24.74
N SER A 416 -29.88 -15.57 25.03
CA SER A 416 -31.01 -15.02 24.25
C SER A 416 -30.54 -13.97 23.26
#